data_AF-A0A6F9A8Q7-F1
#
_entry.id   AF-A0A6F9A8Q7-F1
#
_cell.length_a   1.000
_cell.length_b   1.000
_cell.length_c   1.000
_cell.angle_alpha   90.00
_cell.angle_beta   90.00
_cell.angle_gamma   90.00
#
_symmetry.space_group_name_H-M   'P 1'
#
loop_
_entity.id
_entity.type
_entity.pdbx_description
1 polymer ?
#
loop_
_entity_poly.entity_id
_entity_poly.type
_entity_poly.pdbx_seq_one_letter_code
_entity_poly.pdbx_strand_id
1 'polypeptide(L)'
;MCSGRLLAGWGPLLCLLLWCLEALMRPLVGVEDRCCATLKGIAKLHCQLWGKIQLPTVQSTSLTLEAKAALQQAVEMKKREKAHKLLVHTLNMNPDFVEALTELGTILEEEKDVVQADHLYTKALAISPCNERALVSHDRTLPLVEEIDQRHFGVIDSKVCRMISIPKGNSVLRRVMEETYYYHIYHTVAIEGNTLTLSEIRHIIETRYAVPGKSLQEQNEAIGVDAVMKYINTTLLSRAGAITVNDILEIHRRVLGYADPVEGGRLRTSQVFVGHHIPPHPQDLERHMLVQWLNSEEALQLHPAEYAALTHYKLVYVHLFVDGNGRTSRPLMNLVLMQARYPPITVRKVQSTTLLWTQPTMVTSSPSSPNAQRSLSGYPADRHH
;
A
#
# COMPACT_ATOMS: atom_id res chain seq x y z
N MET A 1 22.39 -53.55 -46.43
CA MET A 1 22.73 -54.14 -45.12
C MET A 1 23.04 -53.00 -44.17
N CYS A 2 22.07 -52.65 -43.30
CA CYS A 2 22.17 -52.57 -41.83
C CYS A 2 23.17 -51.52 -41.32
N SER A 3 22.90 -50.63 -40.36
CA SER A 3 21.81 -50.30 -39.43
C SER A 3 22.26 -48.97 -38.78
N GLY A 4 21.46 -47.94 -38.59
CA GLY A 4 20.69 -47.77 -37.37
C GLY A 4 20.42 -46.28 -37.11
N ARG A 5 19.14 -45.94 -36.90
CA ARG A 5 18.62 -44.64 -36.51
C ARG A 5 18.72 -44.43 -35.00
N LEU A 6 18.66 -43.17 -34.59
CA LEU A 6 17.96 -42.59 -33.42
C LEU A 6 18.89 -41.65 -32.64
N LEU A 7 18.57 -40.35 -32.68
CA LEU A 7 18.70 -39.34 -31.62
C LEU A 7 18.59 -37.93 -32.25
N ALA A 8 17.46 -37.62 -32.88
CA ALA A 8 17.14 -36.28 -33.34
C ALA A 8 15.64 -36.05 -33.10
N GLY A 9 15.30 -35.32 -32.04
CA GLY A 9 13.89 -35.06 -31.71
C GLY A 9 13.63 -34.43 -30.35
N TRP A 10 14.61 -34.37 -29.45
CA TRP A 10 14.38 -33.87 -28.08
C TRP A 10 15.00 -32.50 -27.79
N GLY A 11 15.81 -31.93 -28.68
CA GLY A 11 16.48 -30.64 -28.47
C GLY A 11 15.55 -29.48 -28.04
N PRO A 12 14.42 -29.25 -28.73
CA PRO A 12 13.50 -28.17 -28.36
C PRO A 12 12.74 -28.41 -27.05
N LEU A 13 12.42 -29.68 -26.75
CA LEU A 13 11.77 -30.10 -25.50
C LEU A 13 12.73 -30.05 -24.30
N LEU A 14 14.01 -30.35 -24.52
CA LEU A 14 15.05 -30.24 -23.50
C LEU A 14 15.35 -28.77 -23.18
N CYS A 15 15.35 -27.88 -24.19
CA CYS A 15 15.49 -26.43 -23.98
C CYS A 15 14.29 -25.82 -23.26
N LEU A 16 13.05 -26.23 -23.55
CA LEU A 16 11.87 -25.77 -22.80
C LEU A 16 11.84 -26.29 -21.36
N LEU A 17 12.29 -27.53 -21.13
CA LEU A 17 12.43 -28.07 -19.77
C LEU A 17 13.56 -27.39 -18.99
N LEU A 18 14.71 -27.12 -19.62
CA LEU A 18 15.83 -26.41 -19.01
C LEU A 18 15.49 -24.93 -18.73
N TRP A 19 14.69 -24.28 -19.58
CA TRP A 19 14.29 -22.88 -19.39
C TRP A 19 13.17 -22.73 -18.34
N CYS A 20 12.26 -23.72 -18.24
CA CYS A 20 11.33 -23.81 -17.11
C CYS A 20 12.04 -24.11 -15.78
N LEU A 21 13.12 -24.92 -15.80
CA LEU A 21 13.96 -25.17 -14.63
C LEU A 21 14.79 -23.94 -14.23
N GLU A 22 15.30 -23.14 -15.17
CA GLU A 22 15.97 -21.86 -14.89
C GLU A 22 15.00 -20.76 -14.41
N ALA A 23 13.73 -20.78 -14.84
CA ALA A 23 12.71 -19.84 -14.36
C ALA A 23 12.19 -20.18 -12.95
N LEU A 24 12.20 -21.47 -12.56
CA LEU A 24 11.97 -21.94 -11.19
C LEU A 24 13.17 -21.73 -10.25
N MET A 25 14.31 -21.36 -10.81
CA MET A 25 15.60 -21.16 -10.13
C MET A 25 16.02 -19.68 -10.19
N ARG A 26 15.10 -18.73 -9.96
CA ARG A 26 15.46 -17.32 -9.72
C ARG A 26 15.21 -16.97 -8.25
N PRO A 27 16.16 -16.28 -7.57
CA PRO A 27 16.07 -16.03 -6.14
C PRO A 27 14.97 -15.01 -5.86
N LEU A 28 13.97 -15.41 -5.08
CA LEU A 28 13.25 -14.50 -4.19
C LEU A 28 13.69 -14.79 -2.76
N VAL A 29 13.92 -13.71 -2.04
CA VAL A 29 14.76 -13.58 -0.84
C VAL A 29 14.23 -14.38 0.36
N GLY A 30 15.16 -15.05 1.07
CA GLY A 30 15.19 -15.16 2.54
C GLY A 30 14.42 -16.31 3.21
N VAL A 31 15.09 -17.45 3.44
CA VAL A 31 14.78 -18.40 4.53
C VAL A 31 16.08 -19.05 5.01
N GLU A 32 16.40 -19.00 6.32
CA GLU A 32 17.57 -19.68 6.90
C GLU A 32 17.28 -21.16 7.26
N ASP A 33 18.33 -21.96 7.07
CA ASP A 33 18.43 -23.43 6.93
C ASP A 33 17.86 -24.35 8.04
N ARG A 34 17.20 -23.86 9.09
CA ARG A 34 16.65 -24.75 10.16
C ARG A 34 15.13 -24.97 10.09
N CYS A 35 14.42 -24.12 9.36
CA CYS A 35 12.96 -24.19 9.20
C CYS A 35 12.50 -25.10 8.05
N CYS A 36 13.40 -25.50 7.15
CA CYS A 36 13.06 -26.32 5.99
C CYS A 36 12.55 -27.73 6.36
N ALA A 37 12.78 -28.19 7.59
CA ALA A 37 12.41 -29.53 8.03
C ALA A 37 10.89 -29.71 8.23
N THR A 38 10.18 -28.63 8.57
CA THR A 38 8.72 -28.60 8.81
C THR A 38 7.90 -28.38 7.53
N LEU A 39 8.53 -27.91 6.45
CA LEU A 39 7.87 -27.65 5.16
C LEU A 39 7.66 -28.95 4.35
N LYS A 40 6.56 -29.05 3.59
CA LYS A 40 6.24 -30.17 2.68
C LYS A 40 6.13 -29.71 1.22
N GLY A 41 6.43 -30.61 0.28
CA GLY A 41 6.28 -30.37 -1.16
C GLY A 41 7.34 -29.43 -1.77
N ILE A 42 6.94 -28.63 -2.77
CA ILE A 42 7.82 -27.75 -3.55
C ILE A 42 8.54 -26.71 -2.67
N ALA A 43 7.89 -26.29 -1.57
CA ALA A 43 8.45 -25.36 -0.59
C ALA A 43 9.71 -25.91 0.12
N LYS A 44 9.79 -27.22 0.37
CA LYS A 44 10.97 -27.86 0.97
C LYS A 44 12.16 -27.88 0.00
N LEU A 45 11.89 -28.16 -1.28
CA LEU A 45 12.88 -28.18 -2.36
C LEU A 45 13.47 -26.79 -2.59
N HIS A 46 12.65 -25.74 -2.55
CA HIS A 46 13.09 -24.35 -2.72
C HIS A 46 13.96 -23.86 -1.55
N CYS A 47 13.57 -24.20 -0.32
CA CYS A 47 14.30 -23.85 0.91
C CYS A 47 15.71 -24.48 0.97
N GLN A 48 15.85 -25.74 0.56
CA GLN A 48 17.15 -26.45 0.57
C GLN A 48 18.16 -25.97 -0.49
N LEU A 49 17.68 -25.35 -1.58
CA LEU A 49 18.53 -24.97 -2.71
C LEU A 49 19.07 -23.52 -2.61
N TRP A 50 18.47 -22.65 -1.78
CA TRP A 50 18.68 -21.18 -1.84
C TRP A 50 18.90 -20.48 -0.47
N GLY A 51 18.95 -21.22 0.64
CA GLY A 51 18.79 -20.72 2.02
C GLY A 51 19.94 -19.96 2.71
N LYS A 52 20.86 -19.28 2.00
CA LYS A 52 21.93 -18.50 2.65
C LYS A 52 21.95 -17.02 2.27
N ILE A 53 21.51 -16.18 3.20
CA ILE A 53 21.92 -14.76 3.28
C ILE A 53 22.18 -14.43 4.75
N GLN A 54 23.39 -13.94 5.05
CA GLN A 54 23.79 -13.49 6.39
C GLN A 54 22.92 -12.31 6.84
N LEU A 55 22.28 -12.44 8.02
CA LEU A 55 21.72 -11.30 8.75
C LEU A 55 22.82 -10.25 9.00
N PRO A 56 22.56 -8.95 8.78
CA PRO A 56 23.47 -7.90 9.22
C PRO A 56 23.47 -7.88 10.76
N THR A 57 24.50 -8.45 11.36
CA THR A 57 24.88 -8.18 12.74
C THR A 57 25.19 -6.70 12.88
N VAL A 58 24.73 -6.12 13.99
CA VAL A 58 25.02 -4.79 14.54
C VAL A 58 23.85 -3.79 14.40
N GLN A 59 22.85 -3.96 15.27
CA GLN A 59 22.20 -2.82 15.94
C GLN A 59 22.28 -3.05 17.46
N SER A 60 22.74 -2.01 18.15
CA SER A 60 23.22 -1.93 19.54
C SER A 60 22.70 -2.99 20.53
N THR A 61 23.62 -3.78 21.06
CA THR A 61 23.38 -4.77 22.13
C THR A 61 22.72 -4.19 23.37
N SER A 62 22.90 -2.90 23.69
CA SER A 62 22.27 -2.26 24.86
C SER A 62 20.75 -2.10 24.71
N LEU A 63 20.25 -1.62 23.57
CA LEU A 63 18.81 -1.44 23.34
C LEU A 63 18.06 -2.77 23.36
N THR A 64 18.67 -3.83 22.84
CA THR A 64 18.09 -5.19 22.91
C THR A 64 18.06 -5.75 24.33
N LEU A 65 18.99 -5.36 25.21
CA LEU A 65 19.01 -5.78 26.61
C LEU A 65 17.93 -5.06 27.42
N GLU A 66 17.76 -3.75 27.19
CA GLU A 66 16.69 -2.95 27.80
C GLU A 66 15.31 -3.44 27.37
N ALA A 67 15.12 -3.73 26.07
CA ALA A 67 13.88 -4.30 25.54
C ALA A 67 13.54 -5.66 26.18
N LYS A 68 14.54 -6.52 26.38
CA LYS A 68 14.37 -7.82 27.07
C LYS A 68 14.02 -7.67 28.54
N ALA A 69 14.66 -6.73 29.25
CA ALA A 69 14.36 -6.45 30.65
C ALA A 69 12.92 -5.91 30.81
N ALA A 70 12.49 -5.00 29.93
CA ALA A 70 11.12 -4.48 29.92
C ALA A 70 10.08 -5.57 29.60
N LEU A 71 10.40 -6.51 28.70
CA LEU A 71 9.56 -7.66 28.42
C LEU A 71 9.42 -8.59 29.64
N GLN A 72 10.52 -8.94 30.30
CA GLN A 72 10.49 -9.77 31.52
C GLN A 72 9.63 -9.12 32.59
N GLN A 73 9.79 -7.81 32.79
CA GLN A 73 8.96 -7.05 33.71
C GLN A 73 7.48 -7.10 33.32
N ALA A 74 7.15 -6.96 32.03
CA ALA A 74 5.77 -7.03 31.56
C ALA A 74 5.12 -8.40 31.80
N VAL A 75 5.87 -9.49 31.58
CA VAL A 75 5.39 -10.88 31.78
C VAL A 75 5.21 -11.21 33.26
N GLU A 76 6.10 -10.74 34.13
CA GLU A 76 5.99 -10.95 35.59
C GLU A 76 4.86 -10.12 36.24
N MET A 77 4.42 -9.07 35.56
CA MET A 77 3.37 -8.20 36.06
C MET A 77 1.97 -8.82 35.92
N LYS A 78 1.30 -9.04 37.05
CA LYS A 78 -0.14 -9.40 37.08
C LYS A 78 -1.07 -8.25 36.61
N LYS A 79 -0.56 -7.03 36.42
CA LYS A 79 -1.35 -5.84 36.05
C LYS A 79 -1.27 -5.60 34.54
N ARG A 80 -2.29 -6.08 33.81
CA ARG A 80 -2.40 -6.05 32.34
C ARG A 80 -2.18 -4.67 31.71
N GLU A 81 -2.81 -3.62 32.22
CA GLU A 81 -2.66 -2.26 31.66
C GLU A 81 -1.22 -1.75 31.71
N LYS A 82 -0.45 -2.15 32.73
CA LYS A 82 0.96 -1.77 32.84
C LYS A 82 1.83 -2.61 31.91
N ALA A 83 1.53 -3.90 31.78
CA ALA A 83 2.20 -4.78 30.83
C ALA A 83 2.00 -4.31 29.38
N HIS A 84 0.78 -3.93 29.00
CA HIS A 84 0.48 -3.32 27.70
C HIS A 84 1.36 -2.09 27.45
N LYS A 85 1.37 -1.12 28.36
CA LYS A 85 2.18 0.11 28.22
C LYS A 85 3.68 -0.18 28.09
N LEU A 86 4.19 -1.14 28.85
CA LEU A 86 5.59 -1.56 28.77
C LEU A 86 5.90 -2.22 27.43
N LEU A 87 5.04 -3.10 26.93
CA LEU A 87 5.23 -3.74 25.62
C LEU A 87 5.18 -2.74 24.47
N VAL A 88 4.27 -1.77 24.52
CA VAL A 88 4.24 -0.66 23.55
C VAL A 88 5.52 0.17 23.62
N HIS A 89 6.02 0.45 24.82
CA HIS A 89 7.31 1.11 24.97
C HIS A 89 8.46 0.28 24.38
N THR A 90 8.47 -1.03 24.61
CA THR A 90 9.45 -1.95 24.01
C THR A 90 9.40 -1.92 22.48
N LEU A 91 8.21 -1.92 21.88
CA LEU A 91 8.04 -1.85 20.42
C LEU A 91 8.40 -0.48 19.85
N ASN A 92 8.25 0.60 20.62
CA ASN A 92 8.74 1.91 20.21
C ASN A 92 10.27 1.98 20.17
N MET A 93 10.96 1.21 21.03
CA MET A 93 12.42 1.09 21.02
C MET A 93 12.91 0.14 19.93
N ASN A 94 12.25 -1.01 19.79
CA ASN A 94 12.53 -2.02 18.77
C ASN A 94 11.23 -2.53 18.13
N PRO A 95 10.82 -1.95 16.98
CA PRO A 95 9.58 -2.31 16.30
C PRO A 95 9.51 -3.75 15.79
N ASP A 96 10.67 -4.39 15.63
CA ASP A 96 10.82 -5.73 15.05
C ASP A 96 11.04 -6.81 16.13
N PHE A 97 10.78 -6.47 17.40
CA PHE A 97 10.97 -7.39 18.50
C PHE A 97 9.85 -8.42 18.60
N VAL A 98 10.10 -9.58 17.99
CA VAL A 98 9.15 -10.69 17.81
C VAL A 98 8.47 -11.13 19.12
N GLU A 99 9.22 -11.27 20.21
CA GLU A 99 8.66 -11.72 21.50
C GLU A 99 7.65 -10.71 22.07
N ALA A 100 7.94 -9.40 21.98
CA ALA A 100 7.01 -8.37 22.43
C ALA A 100 5.77 -8.28 21.54
N LEU A 101 5.90 -8.51 20.23
CA LEU A 101 4.75 -8.57 19.32
C LEU A 101 3.79 -9.70 19.71
N THR A 102 4.32 -10.91 19.95
CA THR A 102 3.51 -12.09 20.31
C THR A 102 2.87 -11.95 21.70
N GLU A 103 3.61 -11.44 22.69
CA GLU A 103 3.04 -11.22 24.04
C GLU A 103 1.98 -10.11 24.04
N LEU A 104 2.20 -9.02 23.28
CA LEU A 104 1.19 -7.98 23.13
C LEU A 104 -0.06 -8.50 22.41
N GLY A 105 0.11 -9.33 21.38
CA GLY A 105 -1.00 -10.02 20.72
C GLY A 105 -1.83 -10.85 21.70
N THR A 106 -1.17 -11.59 22.60
CA THR A 106 -1.86 -12.42 23.60
C THR A 106 -2.70 -11.58 24.55
N ILE A 107 -2.17 -10.42 25.00
CA ILE A 107 -2.92 -9.48 25.85
C ILE A 107 -4.13 -8.91 25.09
N LEU A 108 -3.98 -8.54 23.82
CA LEU A 108 -5.07 -8.00 23.00
C LEU A 108 -6.19 -9.02 22.75
N GLU A 109 -5.84 -10.31 22.61
CA GLU A 109 -6.85 -11.37 22.53
C GLU A 109 -7.66 -11.49 23.83
N GLU A 110 -7.01 -11.38 24.99
CA GLU A 110 -7.71 -11.34 26.28
C GLU A 110 -8.63 -10.11 26.39
N GLU A 111 -8.23 -8.99 25.78
CA GLU A 111 -9.02 -7.75 25.67
C GLU A 111 -10.12 -7.81 24.58
N LYS A 112 -10.23 -8.95 23.87
CA LYS A 112 -11.17 -9.21 22.75
C LYS A 112 -10.91 -8.41 21.47
N ASP A 113 -9.73 -7.82 21.33
CA ASP A 113 -9.29 -7.19 20.08
C ASP A 113 -8.51 -8.19 19.22
N VAL A 114 -9.25 -9.15 18.65
CA VAL A 114 -8.69 -10.26 17.86
C VAL A 114 -8.03 -9.75 16.57
N VAL A 115 -8.54 -8.66 15.99
CA VAL A 115 -8.03 -8.10 14.73
C VAL A 115 -6.64 -7.50 14.94
N GLN A 116 -6.46 -6.68 15.99
CA GLN A 116 -5.14 -6.14 16.30
C GLN A 116 -4.17 -7.22 16.76
N ALA A 117 -4.65 -8.24 17.49
CA ALA A 117 -3.82 -9.36 17.88
C ALA A 117 -3.27 -10.14 16.68
N ASP A 118 -4.14 -10.51 15.73
CA ASP A 118 -3.74 -11.21 14.50
C ASP A 118 -2.77 -10.40 13.65
N HIS A 119 -2.97 -9.07 13.59
CA HIS A 119 -2.03 -8.17 12.93
C HIS A 119 -0.62 -8.24 13.54
N LEU A 120 -0.51 -8.28 14.87
CA LEU A 120 0.77 -8.41 15.55
C LEU A 120 1.42 -9.78 15.31
N TYR A 121 0.65 -10.87 15.29
CA TYR A 121 1.17 -12.19 14.95
C TYR A 121 1.65 -12.26 13.51
N THR A 122 0.89 -11.71 12.57
CA THR A 122 1.29 -11.61 11.16
C THR A 122 2.59 -10.82 11.03
N LYS A 123 2.73 -9.69 11.75
CA LYS A 123 3.97 -8.91 11.79
C LYS A 123 5.14 -9.71 12.38
N ALA A 124 4.90 -10.46 13.46
CA ALA A 124 5.89 -11.31 14.11
C ALA A 124 6.38 -12.43 13.17
N LEU A 125 5.47 -13.05 12.42
CA LEU A 125 5.77 -14.09 11.43
C LEU A 125 6.49 -13.54 10.19
N ALA A 126 6.20 -12.31 9.79
CA ALA A 126 6.93 -11.66 8.69
C ALA A 126 8.42 -11.45 9.03
N ILE A 127 8.75 -11.23 10.31
CA ILE A 127 10.12 -11.07 10.80
C ILE A 127 10.75 -12.43 11.08
N SER A 128 10.02 -13.32 11.74
CA SER A 128 10.48 -14.67 12.10
C SER A 128 9.41 -15.69 11.74
N PRO A 129 9.44 -16.23 10.50
CA PRO A 129 8.46 -17.21 10.01
C PRO A 129 8.40 -18.50 10.83
N CYS A 130 9.44 -18.76 11.62
CA CYS A 130 9.63 -19.97 12.41
C CYS A 130 9.16 -19.85 13.86
N ASN A 131 8.56 -18.72 14.26
CA ASN A 131 8.10 -18.55 15.62
C ASN A 131 6.85 -19.41 15.89
N GLU A 132 7.02 -20.52 16.59
CA GLU A 132 5.94 -21.47 16.89
C GLU A 132 4.77 -20.82 17.64
N ARG A 133 5.04 -19.92 18.61
CA ARG A 133 3.97 -19.27 19.39
C ARG A 133 3.15 -18.33 18.51
N ALA A 134 3.81 -17.52 17.68
CA ALA A 134 3.12 -16.62 16.76
C ALA A 134 2.31 -17.41 15.71
N LEU A 135 2.87 -18.52 15.20
CA LEU A 135 2.21 -19.35 14.20
C LEU A 135 0.93 -20.02 14.76
N VAL A 136 1.03 -20.64 15.94
CA VAL A 136 -0.13 -21.29 16.59
C VAL A 136 -1.22 -20.27 16.93
N SER A 137 -0.84 -19.08 17.39
CA SER A 137 -1.81 -18.03 17.66
C SER A 137 -2.46 -17.51 16.37
N HIS A 138 -1.67 -17.24 15.33
CA HIS A 138 -2.16 -16.78 14.03
C HIS A 138 -3.11 -17.78 13.36
N ASP A 139 -2.77 -19.07 13.32
CA ASP A 139 -3.62 -20.12 12.74
C ASP A 139 -4.99 -20.19 13.43
N ARG A 140 -5.07 -19.82 14.71
CA ARG A 140 -6.31 -19.75 15.48
C ARG A 140 -7.08 -18.45 15.25
N THR A 141 -6.40 -17.32 15.12
CA THR A 141 -7.04 -16.00 14.98
C THR A 141 -7.45 -15.69 13.54
N LEU A 142 -6.71 -16.16 12.55
CA LEU A 142 -6.95 -15.90 11.12
C LEU A 142 -8.41 -16.17 10.68
N PRO A 143 -9.00 -17.36 10.88
CA PRO A 143 -10.38 -17.61 10.45
C PRO A 143 -11.40 -16.75 11.19
N LEU A 144 -11.10 -16.33 12.43
CA LEU A 144 -11.97 -15.43 13.19
C LEU A 144 -11.92 -14.01 12.62
N VAL A 145 -10.73 -13.52 12.25
CA VAL A 145 -10.56 -12.21 11.62
C VAL A 145 -11.21 -12.17 10.24
N GLU A 146 -11.02 -13.22 9.42
CA GLU A 146 -11.69 -13.35 8.12
C GLU A 146 -13.22 -13.28 8.26
N GLU A 147 -13.80 -13.97 9.26
CA GLU A 147 -15.24 -13.90 9.51
C GLU A 147 -15.67 -12.51 9.99
N ILE A 148 -14.88 -11.85 10.85
CA ILE A 148 -15.13 -10.48 11.31
C ILE A 148 -15.13 -9.52 10.11
N ASP A 149 -14.15 -9.60 9.22
CA ASP A 149 -14.01 -8.72 8.06
C ASP A 149 -15.15 -8.93 7.05
N GLN A 150 -15.52 -10.19 6.78
CA GLN A 150 -16.69 -10.53 5.94
C GLN A 150 -17.99 -9.95 6.51
N ARG A 151 -18.20 -10.03 7.83
CA ARG A 151 -19.36 -9.40 8.48
C ARG A 151 -19.33 -7.87 8.33
N HIS A 152 -18.16 -7.24 8.42
CA HIS A 152 -18.01 -5.80 8.19
C HIS A 152 -18.37 -5.41 6.75
N PHE A 153 -17.94 -6.18 5.75
CA PHE A 153 -18.36 -5.98 4.37
C PHE A 153 -19.88 -6.09 4.21
N GLY A 154 -20.51 -7.09 4.81
CA GLY A 154 -21.98 -7.21 4.79
C GLY A 154 -22.72 -6.01 5.41
N VAL A 155 -22.16 -5.39 6.45
CA VAL A 155 -22.70 -4.15 7.05
C VAL A 155 -22.55 -2.96 6.10
N ILE A 156 -21.40 -2.85 5.40
CA ILE A 156 -21.16 -1.81 4.40
C ILE A 156 -22.16 -1.94 3.25
N ASP A 157 -22.35 -3.16 2.73
CA ASP A 157 -23.27 -3.42 1.62
C ASP A 157 -24.71 -3.09 1.99
N SER A 158 -25.12 -3.46 3.20
CA SER A 158 -26.43 -3.09 3.74
C SER A 158 -26.64 -1.57 3.81
N LYS A 159 -25.59 -0.79 4.09
CA LYS A 159 -25.64 0.68 4.07
C LYS A 159 -25.68 1.24 2.65
N VAL A 160 -24.88 0.68 1.74
CA VAL A 160 -24.85 1.08 0.33
C VAL A 160 -26.19 0.81 -0.35
N CYS A 161 -26.78 -0.36 -0.15
CA CYS A 161 -28.12 -0.70 -0.62
C CYS A 161 -29.18 0.29 -0.12
N ARG A 162 -29.15 0.66 1.17
CA ARG A 162 -30.07 1.68 1.71
C ARG A 162 -29.89 3.04 1.06
N MET A 163 -28.65 3.45 0.77
CA MET A 163 -28.37 4.71 0.10
C MET A 163 -28.84 4.71 -1.36
N ILE A 164 -28.60 3.63 -2.10
CA ILE A 164 -29.00 3.49 -3.51
C ILE A 164 -30.54 3.51 -3.65
N SER A 165 -31.26 3.02 -2.64
CA SER A 165 -32.73 3.06 -2.60
C SER A 165 -33.32 4.47 -2.46
N ILE A 166 -32.52 5.48 -2.13
CA ILE A 166 -32.99 6.87 -2.03
C ILE A 166 -33.30 7.40 -3.44
N PRO A 167 -34.49 7.96 -3.70
CA PRO A 167 -34.84 8.51 -5.01
C PRO A 167 -33.85 9.59 -5.49
N LYS A 168 -33.39 9.48 -6.74
CA LYS A 168 -32.42 10.42 -7.34
C LYS A 168 -32.90 11.89 -7.36
N GLY A 169 -34.21 12.12 -7.36
CA GLY A 169 -34.81 13.46 -7.32
C GLY A 169 -34.86 14.09 -5.92
N ASN A 170 -34.35 13.42 -4.89
CA ASN A 170 -34.34 13.95 -3.53
C ASN A 170 -33.40 15.17 -3.44
N SER A 171 -33.95 16.34 -3.09
CA SER A 171 -33.21 17.60 -2.98
C SER A 171 -32.15 17.57 -1.88
N VAL A 172 -32.39 16.85 -0.79
CA VAL A 172 -31.42 16.66 0.30
C VAL A 172 -30.24 15.83 -0.18
N LEU A 173 -30.49 14.73 -0.88
CA LEU A 173 -29.41 13.91 -1.44
C LEU A 173 -28.56 14.71 -2.41
N ARG A 174 -29.18 15.50 -3.30
CA ARG A 174 -28.47 16.37 -4.23
C ARG A 174 -27.55 17.36 -3.51
N ARG A 175 -28.08 18.04 -2.48
CA ARG A 175 -27.29 18.97 -1.65
C ARG A 175 -26.13 18.27 -0.95
N VAL A 176 -26.35 17.08 -0.39
CA VAL A 176 -25.29 16.29 0.24
C VAL A 176 -24.21 15.92 -0.77
N MET A 177 -24.58 15.50 -1.97
CA MET A 177 -23.61 15.15 -3.04
C MET A 177 -22.81 16.36 -3.53
N GLU A 178 -23.42 17.54 -3.59
CA GLU A 178 -22.74 18.79 -3.94
C GLU A 178 -21.73 19.20 -2.83
N GLU A 179 -22.13 19.09 -1.56
CA GLU A 179 -21.24 19.38 -0.42
C GLU A 179 -20.08 18.38 -0.31
N THR A 180 -20.34 17.08 -0.50
CA THR A 180 -19.30 16.04 -0.45
C THR A 180 -18.30 16.17 -1.60
N TYR A 181 -18.70 16.73 -2.74
CA TYR A 181 -17.80 17.03 -3.85
C TYR A 181 -16.67 17.99 -3.42
N TYR A 182 -17.02 19.14 -2.86
CA TYR A 182 -16.02 20.11 -2.37
C TYR A 182 -15.23 19.55 -1.19
N TYR A 183 -15.89 18.79 -0.32
CA TYR A 183 -15.23 18.13 0.81
C TYR A 183 -14.16 17.13 0.35
N HIS A 184 -14.42 16.38 -0.71
CA HIS A 184 -13.45 15.46 -1.31
C HIS A 184 -12.22 16.20 -1.82
N ILE A 185 -12.42 17.29 -2.58
CA ILE A 185 -11.33 18.13 -3.11
C ILE A 185 -10.48 18.67 -1.96
N TYR A 186 -11.12 19.21 -0.92
CA TYR A 186 -10.43 19.74 0.26
C TYR A 186 -9.53 18.70 0.92
N HIS A 187 -10.06 17.52 1.26
CA HIS A 187 -9.25 16.53 1.97
C HIS A 187 -8.15 15.94 1.10
N THR A 188 -8.40 15.69 -0.18
CA THR A 188 -7.39 15.08 -1.05
C THR A 188 -6.18 15.99 -1.28
N VAL A 189 -6.36 17.31 -1.35
CA VAL A 189 -5.22 18.25 -1.45
C VAL A 189 -4.61 18.53 -0.07
N ALA A 190 -5.43 18.58 0.98
CA ALA A 190 -4.94 18.89 2.33
C ALA A 190 -4.12 17.74 2.96
N ILE A 191 -4.29 16.50 2.50
CA ILE A 191 -3.41 15.36 2.83
C ILE A 191 -1.98 15.60 2.32
N GLU A 192 -1.84 16.23 1.15
CA GLU A 192 -0.54 16.52 0.53
C GLU A 192 0.12 17.81 1.06
N GLY A 193 -0.51 18.47 2.04
CA GLY A 193 0.03 19.67 2.70
C GLY A 193 -0.57 21.00 2.24
N ASN A 194 -1.55 20.99 1.33
CA ASN A 194 -2.23 22.20 0.88
C ASN A 194 -2.95 22.92 2.03
N THR A 195 -2.83 24.25 2.08
CA THR A 195 -3.31 25.11 3.17
C THR A 195 -4.64 25.80 2.90
N LEU A 196 -5.26 25.55 1.74
CA LEU A 196 -6.57 26.12 1.40
C LEU A 196 -7.67 25.56 2.30
N THR A 197 -8.57 26.44 2.74
CA THR A 197 -9.78 26.10 3.49
C THR A 197 -10.89 25.60 2.56
N LEU A 198 -11.89 24.92 3.12
CA LEU A 198 -13.04 24.44 2.35
C LEU A 198 -13.82 25.58 1.65
N SER A 199 -13.94 26.75 2.31
CA SER A 199 -14.59 27.93 1.73
C SER A 199 -13.80 28.54 0.58
N GLU A 200 -12.47 28.60 0.70
CA GLU A 200 -11.58 29.06 -0.37
C GLU A 200 -11.66 28.12 -1.58
N ILE A 201 -11.63 26.79 -1.36
CA ILE A 201 -11.78 25.81 -2.43
C ILE A 201 -13.13 25.96 -3.12
N ARG A 202 -14.23 26.11 -2.37
CA ARG A 202 -15.55 26.36 -2.95
C ARG A 202 -15.54 27.61 -3.83
N HIS A 203 -14.99 28.71 -3.32
CA HIS A 203 -14.88 29.95 -4.07
C HIS A 203 -14.10 29.77 -5.39
N ILE A 204 -12.95 29.10 -5.35
CA ILE A 204 -12.11 28.84 -6.54
C ILE A 204 -12.87 28.00 -7.57
N ILE A 205 -13.54 26.93 -7.15
CA ILE A 205 -14.21 25.99 -8.08
C ILE A 205 -15.48 26.60 -8.69
N GLU A 206 -16.23 27.39 -7.92
CA GLU A 206 -17.48 28.02 -8.37
C GLU A 206 -17.22 29.27 -9.22
N THR A 207 -16.35 30.16 -8.76
CA THR A 207 -16.16 31.47 -9.40
C THR A 207 -15.03 31.49 -10.42
N ARG A 208 -14.06 30.56 -10.31
CA ARG A 208 -12.79 30.56 -11.06
C ARG A 208 -11.91 31.79 -10.83
N TYR A 209 -12.18 32.57 -9.79
CA TYR A 209 -11.30 33.64 -9.34
C TYR A 209 -10.27 33.14 -8.32
N ALA A 210 -9.08 33.73 -8.37
CA ALA A 210 -8.01 33.41 -7.45
C ALA A 210 -8.26 34.01 -6.06
N VAL A 211 -7.87 33.26 -5.02
CA VAL A 211 -7.90 33.73 -3.64
C VAL A 211 -6.64 34.55 -3.35
N PRO A 212 -6.76 35.81 -2.89
CA PRO A 212 -5.61 36.64 -2.54
C PRO A 212 -4.80 36.05 -1.38
N GLY A 213 -3.47 36.17 -1.43
CA GLY A 213 -2.58 35.76 -0.33
C GLY A 213 -2.35 34.25 -0.21
N LYS A 214 -2.82 33.45 -1.18
CA LYS A 214 -2.58 32.00 -1.27
C LYS A 214 -1.73 31.65 -2.48
N SER A 215 -0.98 30.55 -2.41
CA SER A 215 -0.13 30.13 -3.53
C SER A 215 -0.97 29.78 -4.75
N LEU A 216 -0.55 30.22 -5.94
CA LEU A 216 -1.21 29.82 -7.19
C LEU A 216 -1.08 28.31 -7.43
N GLN A 217 0.03 27.71 -6.99
CA GLN A 217 0.23 26.27 -7.10
C GLN A 217 -0.83 25.51 -6.30
N GLU A 218 -1.07 25.88 -5.04
CA GLU A 218 -2.10 25.26 -4.20
C GLU A 218 -3.50 25.37 -4.83
N GLN A 219 -3.80 26.51 -5.46
CA GLN A 219 -5.08 26.73 -6.15
C GLN A 219 -5.19 25.87 -7.40
N ASN A 220 -4.10 25.76 -8.17
CA ASN A 220 -4.04 24.92 -9.37
C ASN A 220 -4.18 23.44 -9.05
N GLU A 221 -3.68 22.96 -7.92
CA GLU A 221 -3.89 21.58 -7.46
C GLU A 221 -5.37 21.29 -7.20
N ALA A 222 -6.09 22.20 -6.52
CA ALA A 222 -7.52 22.04 -6.28
C ALA A 222 -8.33 22.02 -7.59
N ILE A 223 -7.95 22.87 -8.55
CA ILE A 223 -8.55 22.88 -9.90
C ILE A 223 -8.25 21.58 -10.66
N GLY A 224 -7.03 21.03 -10.52
CA GLY A 224 -6.65 19.75 -11.13
C GLY A 224 -7.51 18.59 -10.64
N VAL A 225 -7.75 18.51 -9.33
CA VAL A 225 -8.66 17.49 -8.76
C VAL A 225 -10.10 17.67 -9.25
N ASP A 226 -10.62 18.90 -9.31
CA ASP A 226 -11.94 19.19 -9.90
C ASP A 226 -12.05 18.71 -11.36
N ALA A 227 -11.01 18.94 -12.17
CA ALA A 227 -10.95 18.48 -13.55
C ALA A 227 -10.96 16.94 -13.66
N VAL A 228 -10.26 16.24 -12.77
CA VAL A 228 -10.26 14.77 -12.70
C VAL A 228 -11.63 14.23 -12.36
N MET A 229 -12.27 14.77 -11.33
CA MET A 229 -13.59 14.30 -10.88
C MET A 229 -14.64 14.47 -11.98
N LYS A 230 -14.61 15.60 -12.71
CA LYS A 230 -15.45 15.82 -13.89
C LYS A 230 -15.15 14.82 -15.00
N TYR A 231 -13.88 14.54 -15.28
CA TYR A 231 -13.49 13.56 -16.30
C TYR A 231 -13.97 12.14 -15.96
N ILE A 232 -13.81 11.70 -14.71
CA ILE A 232 -14.33 10.42 -14.22
C ILE A 232 -15.83 10.35 -14.43
N ASN A 233 -16.57 11.35 -13.96
CA ASN A 233 -18.03 11.36 -13.98
C ASN A 233 -18.62 11.39 -15.39
N THR A 234 -17.96 12.08 -16.33
CA THR A 234 -18.48 12.29 -17.69
C THR A 234 -17.99 11.24 -18.69
N THR A 235 -16.76 10.76 -18.53
CA THR A 235 -16.10 9.92 -19.55
C THR A 235 -15.95 8.48 -19.06
N LEU A 236 -15.35 8.28 -17.88
CA LEU A 236 -14.95 6.94 -17.43
C LEU A 236 -16.12 6.13 -16.85
N LEU A 237 -17.09 6.76 -16.19
CA LEU A 237 -18.26 6.06 -15.66
C LEU A 237 -19.30 5.70 -16.72
N SER A 238 -19.36 6.46 -17.82
CA SER A 238 -20.27 6.18 -18.93
C SER A 238 -19.72 5.13 -19.90
N ARG A 239 -18.41 4.87 -19.86
CA ARG A 239 -17.75 3.88 -20.71
C ARG A 239 -17.87 2.49 -20.10
N ALA A 240 -18.44 1.55 -20.85
CA ALA A 240 -18.33 0.13 -20.54
C ALA A 240 -16.95 -0.39 -21.00
N GLY A 241 -16.19 -1.03 -20.12
CA GLY A 241 -14.95 -1.71 -20.49
C GLY A 241 -13.84 -1.60 -19.45
N ALA A 242 -12.73 -2.26 -19.77
CA ALA A 242 -11.51 -2.33 -18.98
C ALA A 242 -10.88 -0.95 -18.69
N ILE A 243 -10.19 -0.82 -17.57
CA ILE A 243 -9.36 0.34 -17.24
C ILE A 243 -8.03 0.20 -18.00
N THR A 244 -7.68 1.19 -18.82
CA THR A 244 -6.47 1.19 -19.65
C THR A 244 -5.37 2.06 -19.04
N VAL A 245 -4.13 1.86 -19.49
CA VAL A 245 -3.00 2.72 -19.06
C VAL A 245 -3.28 4.17 -19.40
N ASN A 246 -3.86 4.42 -20.58
CA ASN A 246 -4.19 5.77 -21.00
C ASN A 246 -5.18 6.45 -20.06
N ASP A 247 -6.14 5.72 -19.48
CA ASP A 247 -7.07 6.31 -18.50
C ASP A 247 -6.32 6.81 -17.25
N ILE A 248 -5.33 6.06 -16.77
CA ILE A 248 -4.50 6.46 -15.63
C ILE A 248 -3.64 7.68 -16.00
N LEU A 249 -3.06 7.71 -17.20
CA LEU A 249 -2.29 8.85 -17.69
C LEU A 249 -3.17 10.10 -17.88
N GLU A 250 -4.40 9.95 -18.37
CA GLU A 250 -5.37 11.04 -18.53
C GLU A 250 -5.85 11.60 -17.19
N ILE A 251 -6.03 10.74 -16.18
CA ILE A 251 -6.29 11.17 -14.80
C ILE A 251 -5.10 11.98 -14.32
N HIS A 252 -3.88 11.43 -14.39
CA HIS A 252 -2.68 12.11 -13.90
C HIS A 252 -2.42 13.43 -14.63
N ARG A 253 -2.66 13.49 -15.95
CA ARG A 253 -2.56 14.72 -16.75
C ARG A 253 -3.47 15.82 -16.24
N ARG A 254 -4.67 15.49 -15.75
CA ARG A 254 -5.60 16.47 -15.17
C ARG A 254 -5.23 16.84 -13.74
N VAL A 255 -4.71 15.88 -12.96
CA VAL A 255 -4.20 16.15 -11.59
C VAL A 255 -3.12 17.21 -11.63
N LEU A 256 -2.08 17.02 -12.45
CA LEU A 256 -0.93 17.92 -12.51
C LEU A 256 -1.03 18.99 -13.60
N GLY A 257 -1.94 18.90 -14.56
CA GLY A 257 -1.92 19.75 -15.76
C GLY A 257 -1.93 21.27 -15.50
N TYR A 258 -2.47 21.72 -14.36
CA TYR A 258 -2.44 23.13 -13.96
C TYR A 258 -1.25 23.48 -13.05
N ALA A 259 -0.66 22.50 -12.36
CA ALA A 259 0.44 22.71 -11.42
C ALA A 259 1.81 22.47 -12.09
N ASP A 260 1.94 21.36 -12.81
CA ASP A 260 3.09 20.98 -13.62
C ASP A 260 2.61 20.33 -14.95
N PRO A 261 2.43 21.14 -16.01
CA PRO A 261 1.99 20.63 -17.31
C PRO A 261 3.07 19.81 -18.04
N VAL A 262 4.34 19.88 -17.61
CA VAL A 262 5.44 19.16 -18.27
C VAL A 262 5.42 17.69 -17.87
N GLU A 263 5.22 17.41 -16.59
CA GLU A 263 5.16 16.05 -16.02
C GLU A 263 3.74 15.45 -16.07
N GLY A 264 2.71 16.27 -16.30
CA GLY A 264 1.31 15.86 -16.39
C GLY A 264 1.07 14.72 -17.40
N GLY A 265 0.71 13.54 -16.88
CA GLY A 265 0.41 12.35 -17.68
C GLY A 265 1.64 11.65 -18.27
N ARG A 266 2.85 11.92 -17.76
CA ARG A 266 4.09 11.22 -18.13
C ARG A 266 4.58 10.33 -17.01
N LEU A 267 4.97 9.10 -17.34
CA LEU A 267 5.63 8.22 -16.39
C LEU A 267 7.01 8.77 -16.02
N ARG A 268 7.45 8.53 -14.78
CA ARG A 268 8.77 8.97 -14.35
C ARG A 268 9.88 8.24 -15.10
N THR A 269 10.97 8.95 -15.35
CA THR A 269 12.19 8.42 -16.00
C THR A 269 13.35 8.25 -15.02
N SER A 270 13.26 8.89 -13.85
CA SER A 270 14.24 8.83 -12.77
C SER A 270 13.72 8.00 -11.59
N GLN A 271 14.66 7.48 -10.79
CA GLN A 271 14.31 6.81 -9.55
C GLN A 271 14.00 7.85 -8.46
N VAL A 272 12.95 7.58 -7.68
CA VAL A 272 12.50 8.44 -6.58
C VAL A 272 12.50 7.66 -5.27
N PHE A 273 12.50 8.37 -4.14
CA PHE A 273 12.49 7.77 -2.80
C PHE A 273 11.33 8.35 -2.01
N VAL A 274 10.49 7.48 -1.44
CA VAL A 274 9.24 7.87 -0.78
C VAL A 274 9.31 7.44 0.68
N GLY A 275 9.82 8.31 1.55
CA GLY A 275 10.13 7.94 2.93
C GLY A 275 11.17 6.81 2.97
N HIS A 276 10.77 5.64 3.46
CA HIS A 276 11.61 4.42 3.48
C HIS A 276 11.35 3.47 2.31
N HIS A 277 10.38 3.77 1.45
CA HIS A 277 10.03 2.93 0.31
C HIS A 277 10.85 3.29 -0.93
N ILE A 278 11.37 2.26 -1.60
CA ILE A 278 12.06 2.37 -2.88
C ILE A 278 11.14 1.71 -3.93
N PRO A 279 10.46 2.51 -4.78
CA PRO A 279 9.58 1.97 -5.81
C PRO A 279 10.39 1.24 -6.91
N PRO A 280 9.72 0.44 -7.76
CA PRO A 280 10.35 -0.26 -8.88
C PRO A 280 11.18 0.68 -9.77
N HIS A 281 12.21 0.18 -10.46
CA HIS A 281 13.00 1.04 -11.34
C HIS A 281 12.15 1.53 -12.54
N PRO A 282 12.35 2.76 -13.07
CA PRO A 282 11.59 3.29 -14.22
C PRO A 282 11.52 2.34 -15.43
N GLN A 283 12.59 1.58 -15.68
CA GLN A 283 12.67 0.62 -16.80
C GLN A 283 11.74 -0.59 -16.63
N ASP A 284 11.33 -0.90 -15.39
CA ASP A 284 10.45 -2.02 -15.09
C ASP A 284 8.97 -1.61 -14.99
N LEU A 285 8.65 -0.33 -15.15
CA LEU A 285 7.28 0.18 -14.96
C LEU A 285 6.27 -0.50 -15.88
N GLU A 286 6.64 -0.79 -17.15
CA GLU A 286 5.77 -1.49 -18.10
C GLU A 286 5.39 -2.90 -17.61
N ARG A 287 6.32 -3.59 -16.92
CA ARG A 287 6.07 -4.93 -16.35
C ARG A 287 5.23 -4.87 -15.09
N HIS A 288 5.34 -3.78 -14.34
CA HIS A 288 4.56 -3.52 -13.13
C HIS A 288 3.27 -2.74 -13.43
N MET A 289 2.76 -2.80 -14.66
CA MET A 289 1.56 -2.09 -15.03
C MET A 289 0.32 -2.64 -14.33
N LEU A 290 -0.21 -1.81 -13.43
CA LEU A 290 -1.36 -2.12 -12.58
C LEU A 290 -2.60 -2.57 -13.37
N VAL A 291 -2.76 -2.11 -14.62
CA VAL A 291 -3.92 -2.42 -15.46
C VAL A 291 -4.11 -3.90 -15.77
N GLN A 292 -3.04 -4.71 -15.81
CA GLN A 292 -3.21 -6.16 -16.01
C GLN A 292 -3.96 -6.77 -14.83
N TRP A 293 -3.56 -6.40 -13.60
CA TRP A 293 -4.23 -6.85 -12.39
C TRP A 293 -5.64 -6.24 -12.25
N LEU A 294 -5.84 -4.95 -12.55
CA LEU A 294 -7.18 -4.32 -12.46
C LEU A 294 -8.24 -5.01 -13.33
N ASN A 295 -7.82 -5.61 -14.44
CA ASN A 295 -8.73 -6.29 -15.36
C ASN A 295 -8.65 -7.82 -15.26
N SER A 296 -7.97 -8.34 -14.24
CA SER A 296 -7.84 -9.79 -13.98
C SER A 296 -9.10 -10.35 -13.32
N GLU A 297 -9.39 -11.63 -13.55
CA GLU A 297 -10.55 -12.28 -12.92
C GLU A 297 -10.42 -12.30 -11.40
N GLU A 298 -9.20 -12.48 -10.89
CA GLU A 298 -8.90 -12.48 -9.45
C GLU A 298 -9.30 -11.15 -8.81
N ALA A 299 -8.95 -10.01 -9.44
CA ALA A 299 -9.30 -8.70 -8.91
C ALA A 299 -10.80 -8.42 -8.97
N LEU A 300 -11.48 -8.89 -10.02
CA LEU A 300 -12.93 -8.70 -10.20
C LEU A 300 -13.77 -9.57 -9.26
N GLN A 301 -13.21 -10.64 -8.71
CA GLN A 301 -13.86 -11.48 -7.69
C GLN A 301 -13.76 -10.91 -6.27
N LEU A 302 -12.86 -9.95 -6.04
CA LEU A 302 -12.72 -9.31 -4.72
C LEU A 302 -13.95 -8.46 -4.38
N HIS A 303 -14.18 -8.29 -3.08
CA HIS A 303 -15.20 -7.35 -2.62
C HIS A 303 -14.86 -5.92 -3.09
N PRO A 304 -15.82 -5.09 -3.56
CA PRO A 304 -15.51 -3.78 -4.14
C PRO A 304 -14.69 -2.85 -3.25
N ALA A 305 -14.91 -2.90 -1.93
CA ALA A 305 -14.13 -2.11 -0.98
C ALA A 305 -12.66 -2.55 -0.90
N GLU A 306 -12.42 -3.86 -0.94
CA GLU A 306 -11.08 -4.45 -0.95
C GLU A 306 -10.37 -4.18 -2.28
N TYR A 307 -11.08 -4.40 -3.40
CA TYR A 307 -10.57 -4.12 -4.73
C TYR A 307 -10.13 -2.65 -4.88
N ALA A 308 -10.94 -1.71 -4.37
CA ALA A 308 -10.61 -0.29 -4.36
C ALA A 308 -9.39 0.03 -3.48
N ALA A 309 -9.32 -0.56 -2.27
CA ALA A 309 -8.19 -0.37 -1.36
C ALA A 309 -6.86 -0.90 -1.95
N LEU A 310 -6.89 -2.09 -2.56
CA LEU A 310 -5.73 -2.68 -3.22
C LEU A 310 -5.34 -1.90 -4.48
N THR A 311 -6.31 -1.38 -5.24
CA THR A 311 -6.05 -0.47 -6.37
C THR A 311 -5.29 0.77 -5.92
N HIS A 312 -5.76 1.41 -4.84
CA HIS A 312 -5.08 2.55 -4.25
C HIS A 312 -3.65 2.19 -3.81
N TYR A 313 -3.50 1.10 -3.04
CA TYR A 313 -2.21 0.64 -2.53
C TYR A 313 -1.21 0.34 -3.64
N LYS A 314 -1.59 -0.47 -4.63
CA LYS A 314 -0.68 -0.88 -5.70
C LYS A 314 -0.21 0.32 -6.54
N LEU A 315 -1.06 1.31 -6.81
CA LEU A 315 -0.63 2.51 -7.54
C LEU A 315 0.37 3.34 -6.74
N VAL A 316 0.14 3.52 -5.44
CA VAL A 316 1.06 4.24 -4.55
C VAL A 316 2.39 3.48 -4.40
N TYR A 317 2.34 2.16 -4.32
CA TYR A 317 3.52 1.30 -4.20
C TYR A 317 4.39 1.32 -5.46
N VAL A 318 3.79 1.17 -6.66
CA VAL A 318 4.54 1.23 -7.92
C VAL A 318 5.07 2.65 -8.18
N HIS A 319 4.33 3.67 -7.72
CA HIS A 319 4.71 5.07 -7.78
C HIS A 319 5.06 5.52 -9.21
N LEU A 320 4.07 5.52 -10.11
CA LEU A 320 4.26 5.67 -11.55
C LEU A 320 4.80 7.04 -11.99
N PHE A 321 4.57 8.08 -11.18
CA PHE A 321 4.81 9.47 -11.53
C PHE A 321 5.84 10.13 -10.61
N VAL A 322 6.39 11.27 -11.01
CA VAL A 322 7.32 12.06 -10.17
C VAL A 322 6.59 12.71 -8.99
N ASP A 323 5.40 13.23 -9.23
CA ASP A 323 4.48 13.80 -8.23
C ASP A 323 3.03 13.38 -8.59
N GLY A 324 2.06 13.66 -7.73
CA GLY A 324 0.64 13.44 -8.02
C GLY A 324 0.16 12.00 -7.83
N ASN A 325 1.01 11.09 -7.35
CA ASN A 325 0.68 9.67 -7.17
C ASN A 325 -0.51 9.48 -6.21
N GLY A 326 -0.49 10.11 -5.03
CA GLY A 326 -1.62 10.05 -4.08
C GLY A 326 -2.90 10.69 -4.64
N ARG A 327 -2.75 11.84 -5.32
CA ARG A 327 -3.86 12.56 -5.98
C ARG A 327 -4.41 11.84 -7.21
N THR A 328 -3.70 10.83 -7.71
CA THR A 328 -4.13 9.94 -8.80
C THR A 328 -4.72 8.63 -8.27
N SER A 329 -4.14 8.06 -7.21
CA SER A 329 -4.60 6.81 -6.60
C SER A 329 -5.98 6.96 -5.96
N ARG A 330 -6.26 8.09 -5.31
CA ARG A 330 -7.55 8.32 -4.63
C ARG A 330 -8.73 8.47 -5.61
N PRO A 331 -8.61 9.25 -6.72
CA PRO A 331 -9.63 9.23 -7.76
C PRO A 331 -9.78 7.88 -8.46
N LEU A 332 -8.68 7.14 -8.69
CA LEU A 332 -8.75 5.80 -9.28
C LEU A 332 -9.50 4.81 -8.37
N MET A 333 -9.25 4.86 -7.06
CA MET A 333 -10.00 4.11 -6.04
C MET A 333 -11.49 4.45 -6.10
N ASN A 334 -11.84 5.73 -6.21
CA ASN A 334 -13.23 6.16 -6.35
C ASN A 334 -13.86 5.72 -7.68
N LEU A 335 -13.11 5.71 -8.79
CA LEU A 335 -13.59 5.18 -10.07
C LEU A 335 -14.03 3.72 -9.92
N VAL A 336 -13.19 2.88 -9.32
CA VAL A 336 -13.48 1.46 -9.08
C VAL A 336 -14.75 1.28 -8.22
N LEU A 337 -14.85 2.03 -7.12
CA LEU A 337 -16.03 2.02 -6.26
C LEU A 337 -17.30 2.44 -7.00
N MET A 338 -17.22 3.52 -7.78
CA MET A 338 -18.37 4.06 -8.51
C MET A 338 -18.82 3.14 -9.65
N GLN A 339 -17.90 2.44 -10.31
CA GLN A 339 -18.24 1.37 -11.27
C GLN A 339 -19.00 0.23 -10.59
N ALA A 340 -18.66 -0.11 -9.34
CA ALA A 340 -19.39 -1.07 -8.51
C ALA A 340 -20.66 -0.49 -7.84
N ARG A 341 -21.07 0.74 -8.20
CA ARG A 341 -22.22 1.48 -7.62
C ARG A 341 -22.09 1.91 -6.16
N TYR A 342 -20.86 1.97 -5.64
CA TYR A 342 -20.58 2.60 -4.34
C TYR A 342 -20.47 4.11 -4.50
N PRO A 343 -20.80 4.90 -3.46
CA PRO A 343 -20.55 6.33 -3.49
C PRO A 343 -19.03 6.60 -3.46
N PRO A 344 -18.57 7.74 -4.01
CA PRO A 344 -17.18 8.15 -3.84
C PRO A 344 -16.87 8.35 -2.36
N ILE A 345 -15.71 7.87 -1.92
CA ILE A 345 -15.26 8.01 -0.54
C ILE A 345 -14.23 9.14 -0.41
N THR A 346 -14.13 9.68 0.80
CA THR A 346 -13.14 10.71 1.14
C THR A 346 -12.31 10.26 2.32
N VAL A 347 -11.02 10.06 2.06
CA VAL A 347 -10.01 9.88 3.11
C VAL A 347 -9.78 11.24 3.74
N ARG A 348 -10.01 11.37 5.05
CA ARG A 348 -9.90 12.67 5.73
C ARG A 348 -8.46 12.96 6.15
N LYS A 349 -8.04 14.22 6.15
CA LYS A 349 -6.71 14.66 6.60
C LYS A 349 -6.31 14.12 7.98
N VAL A 350 -7.25 14.06 8.93
CA VAL A 350 -7.01 13.55 10.29
C VAL A 350 -6.56 12.08 10.28
N GLN A 351 -6.94 11.30 9.25
CA GLN A 351 -6.58 9.90 9.09
C GLN A 351 -5.25 9.70 8.34
N SER A 352 -4.58 10.76 7.89
CA SER A 352 -3.30 10.65 7.15
C SER A 352 -2.22 9.97 7.97
N THR A 353 -2.20 10.21 9.28
CA THR A 353 -1.28 9.53 10.20
C THR A 353 -1.53 8.01 10.14
N THR A 354 -2.77 7.55 10.25
CA THR A 354 -3.14 6.12 10.15
C THR A 354 -2.85 5.53 8.77
N LEU A 355 -3.06 6.28 7.68
CA LEU A 355 -2.74 5.82 6.32
C LEU A 355 -1.24 5.65 6.09
N LEU A 356 -0.43 6.55 6.66
CA LEU A 356 1.02 6.45 6.66
C LEU A 356 1.53 5.32 7.55
N TRP A 357 0.74 4.83 8.51
CA TRP A 357 1.06 3.67 9.35
C TRP A 357 0.62 2.33 8.73
N THR A 358 -0.44 2.29 7.92
CA THR A 358 -0.87 1.07 7.21
C THR A 358 -0.05 0.76 5.95
N GLN A 359 0.61 1.77 5.36
CA GLN A 359 1.56 1.57 4.26
C GLN A 359 2.82 0.78 4.68
N PRO A 360 3.55 1.12 5.77
CA PRO A 360 4.74 0.40 6.18
C PRO A 360 4.46 -1.00 6.73
N THR A 361 3.26 -1.31 7.24
CA THR A 361 2.92 -2.67 7.67
C THR A 361 2.75 -3.66 6.50
N MET A 362 2.53 -3.17 5.28
CA MET A 362 2.50 -3.99 4.06
C MET A 362 3.79 -3.93 3.22
N VAL A 363 4.73 -3.06 3.57
CA VAL A 363 6.07 -2.99 2.98
C VAL A 363 7.08 -3.58 3.98
N THR A 364 7.14 -4.90 4.07
CA THR A 364 8.19 -5.58 4.85
C THR A 364 9.51 -5.57 4.07
N SER A 365 10.33 -4.59 4.45
CA SER A 365 11.80 -4.57 4.56
C SER A 365 12.68 -5.20 3.46
N SER A 366 13.32 -4.33 2.66
CA SER A 366 14.69 -4.54 2.18
C SER A 366 15.68 -3.83 3.12
N PRO A 367 16.83 -4.42 3.47
CA PRO A 367 17.74 -3.87 4.47
C PRO A 367 18.48 -2.61 3.97
N SER A 368 18.50 -1.62 4.84
CA SER A 368 19.27 -0.37 4.72
C SER A 368 20.77 -0.65 4.59
N SER A 369 21.39 -0.17 3.50
CA SER A 369 22.86 -0.10 3.39
C SER A 369 23.36 1.26 3.90
N PRO A 370 24.29 1.30 4.87
CA PRO A 370 24.86 2.54 5.39
C PRO A 370 26.03 2.97 4.49
N ASN A 371 25.75 3.65 3.37
CA ASN A 371 26.80 4.33 2.59
C ASN A 371 26.29 5.47 1.70
N ALA A 372 25.27 6.22 2.16
CA ALA A 372 24.80 7.44 1.49
C ALA A 372 24.86 8.67 2.42
N GLN A 373 25.91 8.77 3.22
CA GLN A 373 26.27 10.00 3.93
C GLN A 373 27.76 10.28 3.72
N ARG A 374 28.13 10.73 2.53
CA ARG A 374 29.35 11.50 2.23
C ARG A 374 29.33 11.92 0.76
N SER A 375 28.68 13.04 0.47
CA SER A 375 29.00 13.92 -0.68
C SER A 375 27.99 15.07 -0.82
N LEU A 376 27.80 15.86 0.23
CA LEU A 376 27.21 17.21 0.08
C LEU A 376 27.99 18.19 0.96
N SER A 377 29.22 18.49 0.56
CA SER A 377 29.92 19.71 0.97
C SER A 377 30.80 20.16 -0.19
N GLY A 378 30.38 21.23 -0.87
CA GLY A 378 31.22 21.93 -1.84
C GLY A 378 30.47 22.35 -3.10
N TYR A 379 29.83 23.52 -3.07
CA TYR A 379 29.84 24.42 -4.21
C TYR A 379 30.04 25.86 -3.70
N PRO A 380 30.78 26.70 -4.45
CA PRO A 380 31.35 27.95 -3.98
C PRO A 380 30.34 29.10 -4.05
N ALA A 381 30.45 30.01 -3.10
CA ALA A 381 29.86 31.32 -3.20
C ALA A 381 30.67 32.16 -4.19
N ASP A 382 30.06 32.54 -5.31
CA ASP A 382 30.54 33.60 -6.17
C ASP A 382 29.63 34.82 -6.10
N ARG A 383 30.29 35.97 -6.23
CA ARG A 383 29.87 37.33 -5.85
C ARG A 383 28.84 37.96 -6.80
N HIS A 384 28.52 39.22 -6.47
CA HIS A 384 27.68 40.24 -7.13
C HIS A 384 26.28 40.32 -6.49
N HIS A 385 25.87 41.39 -5.81
CA HIS A 385 26.31 42.78 -5.75
C HIS A 385 26.04 43.38 -4.36
#